data_AF-A0A967XWQ1-F1
#
_entry.id   AF-A0A967XWQ1-F1
#
_cell.length_a   1.000
_cell.length_b   1.000
_cell.length_c   1.000
_cell.angle_alpha   90.00
_cell.angle_beta   90.00
_cell.angle_gamma   90.00
#
_symmetry.space_group_name_H-M   'P 1'
#
loop_
_entity.id
_entity.type
_entity.pdbx_description
1 polymer ?
#
loop_
_entity_poly.entity_id
_entity_poly.type
_entity_poly.pdbx_seq_one_letter_code
_entity_poly.pdbx_strand_id
1 'polypeptide(L)' 'MTASTWEQLLPAGNLPPSREGAVAIYVRAEDRLIIFGGRRANSTLLNDLWSLNHLSGST' A
#
# COMPACT_ATOMS: atom_id res chain seq x y z
N MET A 1 -7.69 26.24 -10.66
CA MET A 1 -6.91 25.52 -9.64
C MET A 1 -7.71 24.27 -9.28
N THR A 2 -7.24 23.08 -9.62
CA THR A 2 -7.89 21.83 -9.21
C THR A 2 -7.45 21.52 -7.77
N ALA A 3 -8.40 21.37 -6.85
CA ALA A 3 -8.09 20.98 -5.47
C ALA A 3 -7.64 19.53 -5.42
N SER A 4 -6.61 19.22 -4.63
CA SER A 4 -6.23 17.84 -4.33
C SER A 4 -7.23 17.27 -3.32
N THR A 5 -7.95 16.22 -3.72
CA THR A 5 -8.90 15.51 -2.87
C THR A 5 -8.33 14.18 -2.41
N TRP A 6 -8.63 13.79 -1.18
CA TRP A 6 -8.38 12.44 -0.72
C TRP A 6 -9.37 11.47 -1.34
N GLU A 7 -8.87 10.33 -1.78
CA GLU A 7 -9.68 9.22 -2.28
C GLU A 7 -9.24 7.94 -1.58
N GLN A 8 -10.22 7.11 -1.23
CA GLN A 8 -9.96 5.78 -0.68
C GLN A 8 -9.86 4.78 -1.82
N LEU A 9 -8.72 4.11 -1.92
CA LEU A 9 -8.55 2.99 -2.84
C LEU A 9 -9.25 1.74 -2.29
N LEU A 10 -9.89 0.96 -3.18
CA LEU A 10 -10.51 -0.32 -2.87
C LEU A 10 -9.90 -1.45 -3.71
N PRO A 11 -8.65 -1.87 -3.45
CA PRO A 11 -8.01 -2.93 -4.20
C PRO A 11 -8.74 -4.26 -4.05
N ALA A 12 -8.88 -5.01 -5.15
CA ALA A 12 -9.44 -6.35 -5.14
C ALA A 12 -8.35 -7.43 -4.98
N GLY A 13 -8.75 -8.64 -4.60
CA GLY A 13 -7.86 -9.79 -4.50
C GLY A 13 -7.29 -10.03 -3.11
N ASN A 14 -6.12 -10.67 -3.04
CA ASN A 14 -5.48 -10.98 -1.77
C ASN A 14 -4.81 -9.72 -1.20
N LEU A 15 -5.24 -9.29 -0.02
CA LEU A 15 -4.76 -8.08 0.61
C LEU A 15 -3.72 -8.40 1.70
N PRO A 16 -2.74 -7.51 1.93
CA PRO A 16 -1.88 -7.64 3.08
C PRO A 16 -2.70 -7.65 4.37
N PRO A 17 -2.32 -8.43 5.39
CA PRO A 17 -2.87 -8.24 6.73
C PRO A 17 -2.63 -6.80 7.20
N SER A 18 -3.52 -6.34 8.09
CA SER A 18 -3.35 -5.06 8.77
C SER A 18 -1.98 -4.99 9.46
N ARG A 19 -1.31 -3.85 9.29
CA ARG A 19 0.07 -3.65 9.73
C ARG A 19 0.32 -2.19 10.07
N GLU A 20 1.24 -1.96 10.98
CA GLU A 20 1.80 -0.65 11.32
C GLU A 20 3.33 -0.70 11.29
N GLY A 21 3.98 0.46 11.24
CA GLY A 21 5.45 0.57 11.23
C GLY A 21 6.13 -0.08 10.02
N ALA A 22 5.37 -0.40 8.96
CA ALA A 22 5.91 -0.93 7.72
C ALA A 22 6.62 0.15 6.90
N VAL A 23 7.57 -0.26 6.06
CA VAL A 23 8.15 0.63 5.05
C VAL A 23 7.26 0.60 3.82
N ALA A 24 6.95 1.79 3.28
CA ALA A 24 6.16 1.96 2.05
C ALA A 24 6.94 2.84 1.06
N ILE A 25 7.14 2.36 -0.17
CA ILE A 25 7.88 3.04 -1.23
C ILE A 25 7.02 3.09 -2.49
N TYR A 26 6.77 4.28 -3.02
CA TYR A 26 6.12 4.47 -4.31
C TYR A 26 7.16 4.57 -5.43
N VAL A 27 7.11 3.65 -6.38
CA VAL A 27 7.96 3.57 -7.56
C VAL A 27 7.19 4.18 -8.74
N ARG A 28 7.41 5.48 -8.98
CA ARG A 28 6.67 6.25 -10.00
C ARG A 28 6.77 5.64 -11.41
N ALA A 29 7.95 5.15 -11.80
CA ALA A 29 8.18 4.62 -13.15
C ALA A 29 7.32 3.39 -13.48
N GLU A 30 6.82 2.70 -12.47
CA GLU A 30 6.01 1.47 -12.58
C GLU A 30 4.59 1.68 -12.07
N ASP A 31 4.27 2.89 -11.60
CA ASP A 31 3.03 3.21 -10.89
C ASP A 31 2.66 2.17 -9.82
N ARG A 32 3.66 1.86 -8.98
CA ARG A 32 3.62 0.74 -8.03
C ARG A 32 3.98 1.18 -6.62
N LEU A 33 3.17 0.77 -5.65
CA LEU A 33 3.46 0.90 -4.23
C LEU A 33 3.99 -0.43 -3.71
N ILE A 34 5.16 -0.41 -3.08
CA ILE A 34 5.79 -1.56 -2.45
C ILE A 34 5.71 -1.37 -0.93
N ILE A 35 5.30 -2.42 -0.22
CA ILE A 35 5.23 -2.47 1.24
C ILE A 35 6.03 -3.65 1.75
N PHE A 36 6.92 -3.41 2.71
CA PHE A 36 7.70 -4.47 3.36
C PHE A 36 7.56 -4.43 4.88
N GLY A 37 7.35 -5.61 5.46
CA GLY A 37 7.39 -5.84 6.90
C GLY A 37 6.33 -5.07 7.69
N GLY A 38 6.73 -4.61 8.88
CA GLY A 38 5.86 -3.98 9.88
C GLY A 38 5.45 -4.96 10.99
N ARG A 39 4.40 -4.59 11.73
CA ARG A 39 3.89 -5.35 12.88
C ARG A 39 2.36 -5.40 12.84
N ARG A 40 1.76 -6.54 13.19
CA ARG A 40 0.31 -6.66 13.45
C ARG A 40 -0.06 -6.08 14.81
N ALA A 41 -1.34 -5.82 15.07
CA ALA A 41 -1.81 -5.31 16.36
C ALA A 41 -1.36 -6.16 17.57
N ASN A 42 -1.30 -7.49 17.40
CA ASN A 42 -0.87 -8.46 18.42
C ASN A 42 0.66 -8.56 18.60
N SER A 43 1.44 -7.61 18.07
CA SER A 43 2.90 -7.58 18.12
C SER A 43 3.65 -8.61 17.28
N THR A 44 2.95 -9.41 16.46
CA THR A 44 3.63 -10.26 15.48
C THR A 44 4.36 -9.41 14.44
N LEU A 45 5.67 -9.59 14.32
CA LEU A 45 6.49 -8.98 13.28
C LEU A 45 6.23 -9.66 11.93
N LEU A 46 6.22 -8.86 10.87
CA LEU A 46 6.00 -9.31 9.51
C LEU A 46 7.31 -9.21 8.72
N ASN A 47 7.57 -10.20 7.86
CA ASN A 47 8.71 -10.21 6.94
C ASN A 47 8.28 -10.38 5.47
N ASP A 48 7.00 -10.14 5.19
CA ASP A 48 6.39 -10.29 3.87
C ASP A 48 6.55 -9.02 3.02
N LEU A 49 6.51 -9.21 1.70
CA LEU A 49 6.57 -8.16 0.69
C LEU A 49 5.24 -8.12 -0.06
N TRP A 50 4.66 -6.94 -0.19
CA TRP A 50 3.43 -6.70 -0.92
C TRP A 50 3.63 -5.60 -1.96
N SER A 51 2.90 -5.68 -3.06
CA SER A 51 2.85 -4.63 -4.06
C SER A 51 1.43 -4.34 -4.52
N LEU A 52 1.12 -3.07 -4.73
CA LEU A 52 -0.09 -2.62 -5.40
C LEU A 52 0.31 -1.87 -6.68
N ASN A 53 -0.19 -2.32 -7.83
CA ASN A 53 0.11 -1.74 -9.15
C ASN A 53 -1.06 -0.86 -9.62
N HIS A 54 -0.82 0.00 -10.60
CA HIS A 54 -1.83 0.80 -11.30
C HIS A 54 -2.58 1.81 -10.39
N LEU A 55 -1.83 2.52 -9.54
CA LEU A 55 -2.37 3.49 -8.57
C LEU A 55 -2.89 4.79 -9.20
N SER A 56 -2.37 5.17 -10.37
CA SER A 56 -2.61 6.47 -11.00
C SER A 56 -3.80 6.51 -11.97
N GLY A 57 -4.69 5.51 -11.95
CA GLY A 57 -5.81 5.42 -12.88
C GLY A 57 -6.98 4.54 -12.46
N SER A 58 -7.15 4.24 -11.17
CA SER A 58 -8.37 3.57 -10.68
C SER A 58 -9.52 4.57 -10.52
N THR A 59 -9.94 5.19 -11.62
CA THR A 59 -11.19 5.95 -11.71
C THR A 59 -12.31 5.08 -12.24
#